data_AF-A0A183P779-F1
#
_entry.id   AF-A0A183P779-F1
#
_cell.length_a   1.000
_cell.length_b   1.000
_cell.length_c   1.000
_cell.angle_alpha   90.00
_cell.angle_beta   90.00
_cell.angle_gamma   90.00
#
_symmetry.space_group_name_H-M   'P 1'
#
loop_
_entity.id
_entity.type
_entity.pdbx_description
1 polymer ?
#
loop_
_entity_poly.entity_id
_entity_poly.type
_entity_poly.pdbx_seq_one_letter_code
_entity_poly.pdbx_strand_id
1 'polypeptide(L)'
;MVVGGSQQAALDLSFVLLGICQQGVPKCLTYCRKCGEMSDDETPVCNASESILYSWAMGAPSFEMPDDVSFKVGYETPYKYFVLQVHYKDAMNLDEKDTSGLELTTQSTPTGKLAGIYILVSGEDIGPSQIARLDVACSYTGNATLHPFAFRVHTHSHGVLSKGYVVDGNESYLIGSKSPQEHQVSYEYGLLIYRQF
;
A
#
# COMPACT_ATOMS: atom_id res chain seq x y z
N MET A 1 12.31 -12.51 -3.85
CA MET A 1 11.79 -11.64 -2.77
C MET A 1 12.04 -10.19 -3.15
N VAL A 2 11.22 -9.26 -2.64
CA VAL A 2 11.44 -7.81 -2.78
C VAL A 2 11.99 -7.28 -1.45
N VAL A 3 13.14 -6.60 -1.52
CA VAL A 3 13.86 -6.06 -0.35
C VAL A 3 13.99 -4.53 -0.39
N GLY A 4 13.52 -3.89 -1.46
CA GLY A 4 13.58 -2.44 -1.57
C GLY A 4 12.84 -1.94 -2.81
N GLY A 5 12.57 -0.65 -2.84
CA GLY A 5 11.97 0.03 -3.97
C GLY A 5 12.35 1.51 -3.96
N SER A 6 12.63 2.07 -5.14
CA SER A 6 12.85 3.50 -5.30
C SER A 6 12.06 4.03 -6.49
N GLN A 7 11.42 5.19 -6.31
CA GLN A 7 10.67 5.84 -7.37
C GLN A 7 11.62 6.38 -8.44
N GLN A 8 11.23 6.20 -9.70
CA GLN A 8 11.83 6.89 -10.83
C GLN A 8 10.75 7.82 -11.40
N ALA A 9 10.81 9.11 -11.09
CA ALA A 9 9.86 10.10 -11.58
C ALA A 9 10.47 10.87 -12.75
N ALA A 10 9.84 10.79 -13.93
CA ALA A 10 10.20 11.56 -15.11
C ALA A 10 9.37 12.84 -15.27
N LEU A 11 8.17 12.89 -14.65
CA LEU A 11 7.25 14.03 -14.63
C LEU A 11 6.74 14.35 -13.21
N ASP A 12 5.89 15.38 -13.09
CA ASP A 12 5.22 15.77 -11.83
C ASP A 12 4.16 14.73 -11.40
N LEU A 13 4.65 13.67 -10.77
CA LEU A 13 3.83 12.62 -10.16
C LEU A 13 3.35 13.05 -8.78
N SER A 14 2.09 12.80 -8.48
CA SER A 14 1.58 12.98 -7.12
C SER A 14 1.75 11.74 -6.25
N PHE A 15 1.54 10.53 -6.80
CA PHE A 15 1.61 9.26 -6.07
C PHE A 15 1.94 8.08 -7.00
N VAL A 16 2.63 7.07 -6.46
CA VAL A 16 2.97 5.79 -7.11
C VAL A 16 2.64 4.66 -6.15
N LEU A 17 1.94 3.64 -6.63
CA LEU A 17 1.64 2.44 -5.86
C LEU A 17 2.00 1.18 -6.64
N LEU A 18 2.70 0.27 -5.97
CA LEU A 18 2.98 -1.06 -6.49
C LEU A 18 2.10 -2.07 -5.76
N GLY A 19 1.21 -2.69 -6.51
CA GLY A 19 0.43 -3.84 -6.09
C GLY A 19 1.02 -5.15 -6.60
N ILE A 20 0.61 -6.25 -5.98
CA ILE A 20 0.76 -7.59 -6.52
C ILE A 20 -0.58 -8.27 -6.72
N CYS A 21 -0.75 -8.93 -7.87
CA CYS A 21 -1.98 -9.64 -8.22
C CYS A 21 -1.75 -11.15 -8.33
N GLN A 22 -2.75 -11.93 -7.92
CA GLN A 22 -2.76 -13.38 -8.14
C GLN A 22 -2.93 -13.74 -9.61
N GLN A 23 -3.86 -13.08 -10.28
CA GLN A 23 -4.09 -13.20 -11.72
C GLN A 23 -3.81 -11.85 -12.37
N GLY A 24 -2.96 -11.86 -13.39
CA GLY A 24 -2.70 -10.69 -14.19
C GLY A 24 -3.97 -10.28 -14.91
N VAL A 25 -4.14 -8.98 -15.12
CA VAL A 25 -5.24 -8.48 -15.93
C VAL A 25 -4.97 -8.89 -17.40
N PRO A 26 -5.91 -9.50 -18.15
CA PRO A 26 -5.66 -10.03 -19.49
C PRO A 26 -5.22 -9.04 -20.59
N LYS A 27 -4.90 -7.77 -20.27
CA LYS A 27 -4.59 -6.73 -21.26
C LYS A 27 -3.44 -5.79 -20.89
N CYS A 28 -2.80 -5.93 -19.72
CA CYS A 28 -1.70 -5.04 -19.30
C CYS A 28 -0.33 -5.46 -19.88
N LEU A 29 -0.32 -6.11 -21.04
CA LEU A 29 0.90 -6.41 -21.81
C LEU A 29 1.03 -5.47 -23.03
N THR A 30 0.04 -4.62 -23.31
CA THR A 30 0.03 -3.83 -24.55
C THR A 30 -0.40 -2.37 -24.39
N TYR A 31 -1.09 -1.97 -23.33
CA TYR A 31 -1.39 -0.54 -23.05
C TYR A 31 -1.67 -0.30 -21.56
N CYS A 32 -1.15 0.81 -21.02
CA CYS A 32 -1.55 1.32 -19.70
C CYS A 32 -3.04 1.68 -19.71
N ARG A 33 -3.78 1.34 -18.65
CA ARG A 33 -5.22 1.63 -18.49
C ARG A 33 -5.44 2.60 -17.34
N LYS A 34 -6.54 3.36 -17.41
CA LYS A 34 -7.03 4.12 -16.25
C LYS A 34 -7.47 3.12 -15.18
N CYS A 35 -6.97 3.29 -13.96
CA CYS A 35 -7.30 2.44 -12.81
C CYS A 35 -8.69 2.74 -12.23
N GLY A 36 -9.28 3.90 -12.57
CA GLY A 36 -10.50 4.40 -11.96
C GLY A 36 -10.27 5.02 -10.58
N GLU A 37 -11.30 5.68 -10.04
CA GLU A 37 -11.46 5.81 -8.59
C GLU A 37 -11.92 4.45 -8.03
N MET A 38 -11.80 4.21 -6.72
CA MET A 38 -12.32 2.96 -6.14
C MET A 38 -13.86 3.00 -6.09
N SER A 39 -14.50 2.95 -7.26
CA SER A 39 -15.95 2.92 -7.44
C SER A 39 -16.41 1.52 -7.88
N ASP A 40 -17.62 1.13 -7.49
CA ASP A 40 -18.18 -0.20 -7.77
C ASP A 40 -18.37 -0.49 -9.28
N ASP A 41 -18.37 0.55 -10.11
CA ASP A 41 -18.57 0.46 -11.57
C ASP A 41 -17.24 0.45 -12.37
N GLU A 42 -16.09 0.55 -11.70
CA GLU A 42 -14.80 0.62 -12.37
C GLU A 42 -14.04 -0.70 -12.39
N THR A 43 -13.26 -0.85 -13.46
CA THR A 43 -12.51 -2.07 -13.71
C THR A 43 -11.42 -2.24 -12.62
N PRO A 44 -11.39 -3.35 -11.88
CA PRO A 44 -10.49 -3.50 -10.73
C PRO A 44 -9.02 -3.54 -11.17
N VAL A 45 -8.13 -3.09 -10.29
CA VAL A 45 -6.67 -3.10 -10.53
C VAL A 45 -6.18 -4.52 -10.79
N CYS A 46 -6.65 -5.49 -9.99
CA CYS A 46 -6.44 -6.92 -10.15
C CYS A 46 -7.78 -7.64 -10.39
N ASN A 47 -7.79 -8.71 -11.20
CA ASN A 47 -8.98 -9.58 -11.37
C ASN A 47 -9.24 -10.51 -10.16
N ALA A 48 -8.39 -10.46 -9.14
CA ALA A 48 -8.40 -11.30 -7.95
C ALA A 48 -7.69 -10.54 -6.81
N SER A 49 -7.32 -11.24 -5.72
CA SER A 49 -6.65 -10.64 -4.56
C SER A 49 -5.47 -9.74 -4.94
N GLU A 50 -5.50 -8.50 -4.45
CA GLU A 50 -4.44 -7.51 -4.52
C GLU A 50 -3.74 -7.37 -3.16
N SER A 51 -2.46 -7.02 -3.16
CA SER A 51 -1.74 -6.60 -1.96
C SER A 51 -0.76 -5.46 -2.31
N ILE A 52 -0.68 -4.42 -1.48
CA ILE A 52 0.14 -3.22 -1.73
C ILE A 52 1.58 -3.42 -1.25
N LEU A 53 2.52 -3.67 -2.14
CA LEU A 53 3.91 -3.87 -1.73
C LEU A 53 4.65 -2.57 -1.38
N TYR A 54 4.37 -1.51 -2.13
CA TYR A 54 5.11 -0.26 -2.00
C TYR A 54 4.18 0.89 -2.35
N SER A 55 4.33 2.01 -1.65
CA SER A 55 3.68 3.25 -2.07
C SER A 55 4.57 4.46 -1.77
N TRP A 56 4.61 5.39 -2.71
CA TRP A 56 5.36 6.63 -2.64
C TRP A 56 4.46 7.79 -3.08
N ALA A 57 4.68 8.98 -2.55
CA ALA A 57 4.07 10.20 -3.07
C ALA A 57 5.05 11.36 -3.00
N MET A 58 4.72 12.40 -3.78
CA MET A 58 5.54 13.59 -3.92
C MET A 58 5.95 14.17 -2.56
N GLY A 59 7.24 14.37 -2.36
CA GLY A 59 7.80 14.92 -1.12
C GLY A 59 8.12 13.90 -0.02
N ALA A 60 7.77 12.61 -0.18
CA ALA A 60 8.24 11.57 0.73
C ALA A 60 9.66 11.09 0.41
N PRO A 61 10.45 10.74 1.44
CA PRO A 61 11.70 10.01 1.25
C PRO A 61 11.41 8.64 0.61
N SER A 62 12.43 8.04 -0.02
CA SER A 62 12.37 6.65 -0.44
C SER A 62 12.17 5.74 0.77
N PHE A 63 11.40 4.69 0.61
CA PHE A 63 11.20 3.70 1.67
C PHE A 63 12.24 2.58 1.56
N GLU A 64 13.04 2.43 2.62
CA GLU A 64 13.97 1.32 2.78
C GLU A 64 13.36 0.25 3.68
N MET A 65 13.46 -1.00 3.24
CA MET A 65 13.04 -2.13 4.05
C MET A 65 14.05 -2.31 5.20
N PRO A 66 13.60 -2.64 6.43
CA PRO A 66 14.52 -2.97 7.51
C PRO A 66 15.43 -4.13 7.14
N ASP A 67 16.60 -4.18 7.78
CA ASP A 67 17.55 -5.27 7.61
C ASP A 67 16.90 -6.64 7.84
N ASP A 68 17.21 -7.57 6.95
CA ASP A 68 16.74 -8.95 6.99
C ASP A 68 15.20 -9.11 6.91
N VAL A 69 14.51 -8.14 6.30
CA VAL A 69 13.07 -8.19 6.01
C VAL A 69 12.84 -8.20 4.50
N SER A 70 11.89 -9.01 4.01
CA SER A 70 11.50 -8.99 2.60
C SER A 70 10.07 -9.42 2.37
N PHE A 71 9.48 -8.98 1.25
CA PHE A 71 8.25 -9.56 0.75
C PHE A 71 8.52 -10.79 -0.10
N LYS A 72 7.80 -11.88 0.20
CA LYS A 72 7.79 -13.06 -0.66
C LYS A 72 6.90 -12.79 -1.88
N VAL A 73 7.48 -12.94 -3.08
CA VAL A 73 6.81 -12.75 -4.37
C VAL A 73 7.27 -13.84 -5.36
N GLY A 74 6.51 -14.07 -6.43
CA GLY A 74 6.91 -14.93 -7.54
C GLY A 74 6.30 -16.34 -7.50
N TYR A 75 6.99 -17.31 -8.12
CA TYR A 75 6.42 -18.62 -8.46
C TYR A 75 5.89 -19.43 -7.27
N GLU A 76 6.46 -19.28 -6.08
CA GLU A 76 5.98 -19.99 -4.88
C GLU A 76 4.86 -19.27 -4.13
N THR A 77 4.47 -18.08 -4.59
CA THR A 77 3.40 -17.29 -3.99
C THR A 77 2.19 -17.27 -4.91
N PRO A 78 0.97 -17.04 -4.42
CA PRO A 78 -0.16 -16.89 -5.30
C PRO A 78 -0.05 -15.64 -6.19
N TYR A 79 0.82 -14.69 -5.83
CA TYR A 79 1.05 -13.44 -6.53
C TYR A 79 2.08 -13.55 -7.66
N LYS A 80 1.61 -13.46 -8.91
CA LYS A 80 2.46 -13.68 -10.11
C LYS A 80 2.80 -12.41 -10.88
N TYR A 81 2.09 -11.32 -10.61
CA TYR A 81 2.21 -10.08 -11.37
C TYR A 81 2.42 -8.90 -10.44
N PHE A 82 3.28 -7.99 -10.86
CA PHE A 82 3.34 -6.64 -10.33
C PHE A 82 2.40 -5.74 -11.14
N VAL A 83 1.67 -4.86 -10.45
CA VAL A 83 0.86 -3.82 -11.08
C VAL A 83 1.31 -2.49 -10.52
N LEU A 84 1.78 -1.62 -11.42
CA LEU A 84 2.18 -0.26 -11.10
C LEU A 84 1.01 0.67 -11.38
N GLN A 85 0.62 1.44 -10.37
CA GLN A 85 -0.34 2.54 -10.48
C GLN A 85 0.42 3.85 -10.35
N VAL A 86 0.25 4.74 -11.32
CA VAL A 86 0.89 6.06 -11.35
C VAL A 86 -0.22 7.11 -11.34
N HIS A 87 -0.20 7.98 -10.33
CA HIS A 87 -1.15 9.06 -10.17
C HIS A 87 -0.49 10.39 -10.55
N TYR A 88 -0.89 10.93 -11.70
CA TYR A 88 -0.45 12.23 -12.18
C TYR A 88 -1.24 13.32 -11.48
N LYS A 89 -0.54 14.36 -11.04
CA LYS A 89 -1.18 15.50 -10.35
C LYS A 89 -2.15 16.23 -11.28
N ASP A 90 -1.68 16.47 -12.50
CA ASP A 90 -2.40 17.19 -13.54
C ASP A 90 -2.76 16.23 -14.68
N ALA A 91 -3.74 16.63 -15.49
CA ALA A 91 -4.10 15.87 -16.67
C ALA A 91 -2.87 15.73 -17.58
N MET A 92 -2.48 14.50 -17.86
CA MET A 92 -1.32 14.25 -18.72
C MET A 92 -1.58 14.79 -20.12
N ASN A 93 -0.56 15.45 -20.68
CA ASN A 93 -0.49 15.67 -22.10
C ASN A 93 -0.21 14.33 -22.79
N LEU A 94 -1.16 13.81 -23.56
CA LEU A 94 -1.03 12.50 -24.22
C LEU A 94 0.00 12.49 -25.35
N ASP A 95 0.46 13.66 -25.81
CA ASP A 95 1.56 13.79 -26.77
C ASP A 95 2.93 13.63 -26.11
N GLU A 96 3.00 13.76 -24.78
CA GLU A 96 4.21 13.57 -23.99
C GLU A 96 4.29 12.13 -23.47
N LYS A 97 5.42 11.46 -23.73
CA LYS A 97 5.65 10.11 -23.23
C LYS A 97 6.30 10.19 -21.87
N ASP A 98 5.63 9.62 -20.88
CA ASP A 98 6.20 9.40 -19.55
C ASP A 98 6.79 7.99 -19.42
N THR A 99 7.91 7.90 -18.74
CA THR A 99 8.56 6.62 -18.38
C THR A 99 8.74 6.50 -16.87
N SER A 100 7.89 7.18 -16.09
CA SER A 100 7.92 7.10 -14.64
C SER A 100 7.59 5.69 -14.18
N GLY A 101 8.21 5.29 -13.07
CA GLY A 101 7.98 3.98 -12.51
C GLY A 101 8.72 3.75 -11.20
N LEU A 102 9.08 2.49 -10.99
CA LEU A 102 9.71 2.02 -9.77
C LEU A 102 10.86 1.08 -10.11
N GLU A 103 12.00 1.30 -9.48
CA GLU A 103 13.09 0.35 -9.45
C GLU A 103 12.95 -0.54 -8.22
N LEU A 104 12.94 -1.86 -8.43
CA LEU A 104 12.79 -2.84 -7.36
C LEU A 104 14.10 -3.56 -7.09
N THR A 105 14.51 -3.58 -5.83
CA THR A 105 15.62 -4.41 -5.38
C THR A 105 15.08 -5.79 -5.00
N THR A 106 15.60 -6.82 -5.65
CA THR A 106 15.16 -8.20 -5.42
C THR A 106 16.32 -9.13 -5.10
N GLN A 107 16.03 -10.20 -4.36
CA GLN A 107 16.99 -11.26 -4.08
C GLN A 107 16.32 -12.64 -4.09
N SER A 108 17.11 -13.66 -4.40
CA SER A 108 16.70 -15.07 -4.36
C SER A 108 16.94 -15.73 -3.00
N THR A 109 17.91 -15.23 -2.23
CA THR A 109 18.26 -15.76 -0.90
C THR A 109 17.20 -15.35 0.14
N PRO A 110 16.61 -16.30 0.88
CA PRO A 110 15.61 -16.00 1.91
C PRO A 110 16.12 -15.04 2.98
N THR A 111 15.30 -14.06 3.36
CA THR A 111 15.50 -13.27 4.59
C THR A 111 14.97 -14.05 5.80
N GLY A 112 15.47 -13.72 6.99
CA GLY A 112 15.02 -14.29 8.26
C GLY A 112 13.61 -13.83 8.64
N LYS A 113 13.15 -12.69 8.10
CA LYS A 113 11.83 -12.13 8.39
C LYS A 113 11.03 -11.86 7.10
N LEU A 114 9.73 -12.15 7.12
CA LEU A 114 8.84 -11.95 5.97
C LEU A 114 7.87 -10.80 6.22
N ALA A 115 7.98 -9.71 5.45
CA ALA A 115 7.01 -8.63 5.45
C ALA A 115 5.65 -9.06 4.87
N GLY A 116 4.58 -8.53 5.43
CA GLY A 116 3.22 -8.69 4.96
C GLY A 116 2.33 -7.59 5.52
N ILE A 117 1.21 -7.30 4.86
CA ILE A 117 0.37 -6.15 5.20
C ILE A 117 -0.82 -6.61 6.03
N TYR A 118 -1.14 -5.87 7.08
CA TYR A 118 -2.42 -5.97 7.78
C TYR A 118 -3.28 -4.76 7.44
N ILE A 119 -4.41 -4.99 6.81
CA ILE A 119 -5.33 -3.93 6.39
C ILE A 119 -6.56 -3.97 7.29
N LEU A 120 -6.88 -2.82 7.87
CA LEU A 120 -8.13 -2.60 8.59
C LEU A 120 -8.94 -1.58 7.79
N VAL A 121 -10.22 -1.90 7.54
CA VAL A 121 -11.13 -1.05 6.78
C VAL A 121 -12.41 -0.88 7.60
N SER A 122 -12.91 0.34 7.63
CA SER A 122 -14.20 0.71 8.21
C SER A 122 -14.94 1.63 7.26
N GLY A 123 -16.26 1.50 7.18
CA GLY A 123 -17.10 2.38 6.39
C GLY A 123 -18.52 2.37 6.95
N GLU A 124 -19.13 3.55 7.04
CA GLU A 124 -20.50 3.77 7.46
C GLU A 124 -21.07 4.98 6.73
N ASP A 125 -22.39 5.08 6.63
CA ASP A 125 -23.06 6.26 6.11
C ASP A 125 -22.95 7.41 7.12
N ILE A 126 -22.21 8.46 6.74
CA ILE A 126 -22.05 9.67 7.55
C ILE A 126 -23.00 10.73 7.02
N GLY A 127 -23.94 11.17 7.86
CA GLY A 127 -24.90 12.21 7.48
C GLY A 127 -24.21 13.57 7.23
N PRO A 128 -24.86 14.47 6.47
CA PRO A 128 -24.30 15.78 6.17
C PRO A 128 -24.02 16.58 7.44
N SER A 129 -22.87 17.26 7.48
CA SER A 129 -22.42 18.11 8.60
C SER A 129 -22.27 17.39 9.95
N GLN A 130 -22.07 16.06 9.94
CA GLN A 130 -21.81 15.30 11.15
C GLN A 130 -20.31 15.07 11.37
N ILE A 131 -19.92 14.99 12.64
CA ILE A 131 -18.61 14.46 13.03
C ILE A 131 -18.84 13.01 13.45
N ALA A 132 -18.19 12.09 12.74
CA ALA A 132 -18.24 10.67 13.02
C ALA A 132 -16.85 10.13 13.38
N ARG A 133 -16.83 9.09 14.20
CA ARG A 133 -15.66 8.28 14.49
C ARG A 133 -16.00 6.85 14.09
N LEU A 134 -15.25 6.31 13.14
CA LEU A 134 -15.39 4.93 12.71
C LEU A 134 -14.28 4.11 13.37
N ASP A 135 -14.70 3.04 14.05
CA ASP A 135 -13.80 2.15 14.78
C ASP A 135 -13.83 0.76 14.16
N VAL A 136 -12.64 0.19 13.98
CA VAL A 136 -12.45 -1.19 13.54
C VAL A 136 -11.44 -1.86 14.45
N ALA A 137 -11.78 -3.05 14.92
CA ALA A 137 -10.92 -3.87 15.77
C ALA A 137 -11.04 -5.33 15.36
N CYS A 138 -9.90 -6.02 15.29
CA CYS A 138 -9.84 -7.44 14.98
C CYS A 138 -8.84 -8.12 15.91
N SER A 139 -9.24 -9.25 16.48
CA SER A 139 -8.32 -10.09 17.25
C SER A 139 -7.41 -10.85 16.29
N TYR A 140 -6.10 -10.71 16.47
CA TYR A 140 -5.14 -11.52 15.72
C TYR A 140 -5.10 -12.94 16.25
N THR A 141 -5.41 -13.92 15.39
CA THR A 141 -5.47 -15.36 15.73
C THR A 141 -4.35 -16.18 15.10
N GLY A 142 -3.40 -15.54 14.41
CA GLY A 142 -2.29 -16.24 13.78
C GLY A 142 -1.20 -16.63 14.78
N ASN A 143 -0.34 -17.54 14.36
CA ASN A 143 0.70 -18.11 15.22
C ASN A 143 2.01 -17.30 15.21
N ALA A 144 2.11 -16.27 14.37
CA ALA A 144 3.33 -15.46 14.25
C ALA A 144 3.25 -14.23 15.15
N THR A 145 4.37 -13.86 15.77
CA THR A 145 4.47 -12.53 16.40
C THR A 145 4.58 -11.47 15.32
N LEU A 146 3.81 -10.41 15.46
CA LEU A 146 3.72 -9.35 14.48
C LEU A 146 4.50 -8.13 14.97
N HIS A 147 5.46 -7.67 14.18
CA HIS A 147 6.25 -6.49 14.49
C HIS A 147 5.88 -5.37 13.53
N PRO A 148 5.01 -4.43 13.94
CA PRO A 148 4.66 -3.31 13.12
C PRO A 148 5.85 -2.37 13.03
N PHE A 149 6.48 -2.32 11.88
CA PHE A 149 7.44 -1.28 11.56
C PHE A 149 6.80 -0.27 10.63
N ALA A 150 5.47 -0.17 10.64
CA ALA A 150 4.73 0.22 9.46
C ALA A 150 3.30 0.83 9.81
N PHE A 151 2.86 2.06 9.44
CA PHE A 151 1.46 2.57 9.41
C PHE A 151 0.99 3.57 8.28
N ARG A 152 0.15 3.14 7.32
CA ARG A 152 -0.38 3.94 6.20
C ARG A 152 -1.87 4.15 6.41
N VAL A 153 -2.32 5.38 6.19
CA VAL A 153 -3.73 5.76 6.27
C VAL A 153 -4.26 6.10 4.89
N HIS A 154 -5.53 5.81 4.66
CA HIS A 154 -6.22 6.18 3.44
C HIS A 154 -7.69 6.48 3.77
N THR A 155 -8.15 7.65 3.32
CA THR A 155 -9.56 8.02 3.32
C THR A 155 -9.86 8.83 2.07
N HIS A 156 -11.13 9.03 1.78
CA HIS A 156 -11.57 10.08 0.85
C HIS A 156 -11.45 11.47 1.51
N SER A 157 -11.99 12.51 0.87
CA SER A 157 -11.84 13.93 1.23
C SER A 157 -12.35 14.30 2.63
N HIS A 158 -13.22 13.50 3.24
CA HIS A 158 -13.82 13.81 4.55
C HIS A 158 -13.03 13.28 5.75
N GLY A 159 -12.02 12.44 5.54
CA GLY A 159 -11.23 11.92 6.67
C GLY A 159 -10.33 12.99 7.27
N VAL A 160 -10.34 13.11 8.59
CA VAL A 160 -9.56 14.13 9.31
C VAL A 160 -8.31 13.54 9.98
N LEU A 161 -8.48 12.39 10.64
CA LEU A 161 -7.43 11.74 11.43
C LEU A 161 -7.69 10.24 11.51
N SER A 162 -6.64 9.44 11.29
CA SER A 162 -6.67 8.00 11.47
C SER A 162 -5.58 7.58 12.45
N LYS A 163 -5.93 6.69 13.38
CA LYS A 163 -5.02 6.17 14.40
C LYS A 163 -5.07 4.65 14.43
N GLY A 164 -3.92 4.01 14.56
CA GLY A 164 -3.78 2.56 14.72
C GLY A 164 -3.18 2.21 16.06
N TYR A 165 -3.71 1.16 16.69
CA TYR A 165 -3.24 0.68 17.99
C TYR A 165 -3.08 -0.84 17.99
N VAL A 166 -2.10 -1.33 18.77
CA VAL A 166 -2.09 -2.71 19.26
C VAL A 166 -2.67 -2.69 20.67
N VAL A 167 -3.66 -3.54 20.92
CA VAL A 167 -4.26 -3.73 22.25
C VAL A 167 -3.87 -5.11 22.75
N ASP A 168 -3.19 -5.16 23.90
CA ASP A 168 -2.76 -6.39 24.56
C ASP A 168 -3.28 -6.41 26.01
N GLY A 169 -4.34 -7.17 26.24
CA GLY A 169 -5.07 -7.13 27.51
C GLY A 169 -5.64 -5.74 27.79
N ASN A 170 -5.15 -5.09 28.85
CA ASN A 170 -5.54 -3.73 29.22
C ASN A 170 -4.57 -2.65 28.70
N GLU A 171 -3.46 -3.04 28.09
CA GLU A 171 -2.46 -2.11 27.57
C GLU A 171 -2.74 -1.76 26.11
N SER A 172 -2.51 -0.50 25.74
CA SER A 172 -2.67 -0.01 24.37
C SER A 172 -1.40 0.68 23.89
N TYR A 173 -0.88 0.25 22.74
CA TYR A 173 0.32 0.79 22.12
C TYR A 173 -0.04 1.48 20.81
N LEU A 174 0.29 2.77 20.68
CA LEU A 174 0.07 3.53 19.45
C LEU A 174 1.06 3.04 18.37
N ILE A 175 0.52 2.58 17.25
CA ILE A 175 1.32 2.26 16.06
C ILE A 175 1.57 3.55 15.27
N GLY A 176 0.53 4.36 15.06
CA GLY A 176 0.63 5.60 14.29
C GLY A 176 -0.64 6.43 14.36
N SER A 177 -0.50 7.73 14.11
CA SER A 177 -1.59 8.72 14.12
C SER A 177 -1.30 9.75 13.04
N LYS A 178 -2.12 9.83 11.99
CA LYS A 178 -1.85 10.67 10.82
C LYS A 178 -3.12 11.22 10.20
N SER A 179 -3.04 12.44 9.65
CA SER A 179 -4.13 12.97 8.82
C SER A 179 -4.07 12.34 7.42
N PRO A 180 -5.18 11.79 6.91
CA PRO A 180 -5.22 11.21 5.57
C PRO A 180 -5.27 12.25 4.43
N GLN A 181 -5.37 13.55 4.78
CA GLN A 181 -5.32 14.67 3.82
C GLN A 181 -3.90 15.19 3.58
N GLU A 182 -2.94 14.81 4.44
CA GLU A 182 -1.54 14.93 4.07
C GLU A 182 -1.23 13.98 2.92
N HIS A 183 -0.11 14.20 2.21
CA HIS A 183 0.30 13.28 1.15
C HIS A 183 0.16 11.83 1.64
N GLN A 184 -0.64 11.02 0.92
CA GLN A 184 -0.93 9.61 1.24
C GLN A 184 0.25 8.69 0.92
N VAL A 185 1.44 9.23 1.13
CA VAL A 185 2.71 8.53 1.13
C VAL A 185 2.69 7.48 2.24
N SER A 186 3.49 6.44 2.03
CA SER A 186 4.17 5.78 3.14
C SER A 186 5.18 6.77 3.74
N TYR A 187 4.73 7.85 4.40
CA TYR A 187 5.61 8.46 5.41
C TYR A 187 5.80 7.35 6.40
N GLU A 188 7.07 7.08 6.71
CA GLU A 188 7.51 6.15 7.72
C GLU A 188 6.36 5.30 8.20
N TYR A 189 6.35 4.13 7.56
CA TYR A 189 5.74 2.93 8.03
C TYR A 189 4.36 2.71 7.32
N GLY A 190 4.00 1.51 6.81
CA GLY A 190 2.60 1.06 6.56
C GLY A 190 2.23 -0.37 6.97
N LEU A 191 1.50 -0.72 8.05
CA LEU A 191 1.57 -2.00 8.83
C LEU A 191 1.99 -3.28 8.08
N LEU A 192 3.25 -3.25 7.70
CA LEU A 192 4.14 -4.33 7.42
C LEU A 192 4.46 -4.96 8.76
N ILE A 193 3.83 -6.09 8.91
CA ILE A 193 4.14 -7.04 9.92
C ILE A 193 5.19 -7.94 9.30
N TYR A 194 6.33 -8.11 9.97
CA TYR A 194 7.16 -9.25 9.63
C TYR A 194 6.84 -10.47 10.49
N ARG A 195 6.83 -11.66 9.88
CA ARG A 195 6.84 -12.94 10.59
C ARG A 195 8.29 -13.30 10.94
N GLN A 196 8.58 -13.55 12.22
CA GLN A 196 9.81 -14.21 12.66
C GLN A 196 9.57 -15.73 12.66
N PHE A 197 10.46 -16.50 12.04
CA PHE A 197 10.45 -17.97 12.10
C PHE A 197 11.01 -18.47 13.42
#